data_AF-A0A9D6XCK1-F1
#
_entry.id   AF-A0A9D6XCK1-F1
#
_cell.length_a   1.000
_cell.length_b   1.000
_cell.length_c   1.000
_cell.angle_alpha   90.00
_cell.angle_beta   90.00
_cell.angle_gamma   90.00
#
_symmetry.space_group_name_H-M   'P 1'
#
loop_
_entity.id
_entity.type
_entity.pdbx_description
1 polymer ?
#
loop_
_entity_poly.entity_id
_entity_poly.type
_entity_poly.pdbx_seq_one_letter_code
_entity_poly.pdbx_strand_id
1 'polypeptide(L)' 'MEKVFPKGPDGLRSSPEECFACEHKTLCLKAALSGRKGIEFENERVDRAHEAGNIGFLARWSRKKSLSRRLSEKPSQNK' A
#
# COMPACT_ATOMS: atom_id res chain seq x y z
N MET A 1 6.46 -1.60 8.94
CA MET A 1 5.21 -1.15 8.29
C MET A 1 4.33 -0.38 9.27
N GLU A 2 4.08 -0.93 10.46
CA GLU A 2 3.34 -0.28 11.56
C GLU A 2 3.79 1.15 11.87
N LYS A 3 5.09 1.45 11.72
CA LYS A 3 5.66 2.80 11.96
C LYS A 3 5.29 3.87 10.93
N VAL A 4 5.12 3.48 9.66
CA VAL A 4 4.91 4.44 8.53
C VAL A 4 3.51 4.35 7.92
N PHE A 5 2.81 3.23 8.16
CA PHE A 5 1.41 3.02 7.78
C PHE A 5 0.66 2.34 8.93
N PRO A 6 0.55 2.99 10.11
CA PRO A 6 -0.25 2.47 11.22
C PRO A 6 -1.71 2.29 10.82
N LYS A 7 -2.39 1.35 11.47
CA LYS A 7 -3.86 1.29 11.42
C LYS A 7 -4.41 2.44 12.25
N GLY A 8 -5.25 3.24 11.64
CA GLY A 8 -6.03 4.27 12.30
C GLY A 8 -7.21 3.69 13.09
N PRO A 9 -7.90 4.54 13.87
CA PRO A 9 -9.09 4.14 14.63
C PRO A 9 -10.27 3.72 13.73
N ASP A 10 -10.25 4.15 12.47
CA ASP A 10 -11.18 3.74 11.41
C ASP A 10 -10.83 2.35 10.81
N GLY A 11 -9.76 1.72 11.29
CA GLY A 11 -9.23 0.45 10.76
C GLY A 11 -8.44 0.61 9.46
N LEU A 12 -8.33 1.83 8.92
CA LEU A 12 -7.62 2.11 7.68
C LEU A 12 -6.15 2.39 7.97
N ARG A 13 -5.27 1.85 7.13
CA ARG A 13 -3.85 2.22 7.17
C ARG A 13 -3.60 3.52 6.41
N SER A 14 -2.90 4.45 7.06
CA SER A 14 -2.55 5.79 6.54
C SER A 14 -1.18 6.23 7.07
N SER A 15 -0.50 7.12 6.34
CA SER A 15 0.77 7.70 6.82
C SER A 15 0.50 8.77 7.88
N PRO A 16 1.21 8.78 9.02
CA PRO A 16 1.10 9.83 10.02
C PRO A 16 1.47 11.19 9.44
N GLU A 17 0.91 12.26 10.01
CA GLU A 17 1.18 13.62 9.54
C GLU A 17 2.65 14.01 9.69
N GLU A 18 3.30 13.51 10.74
CA GLU A 18 4.74 13.67 11.01
C GLU A 18 5.61 13.21 9.83
N CYS A 19 5.19 12.17 9.11
CA CYS A 19 5.90 11.70 7.93
C CYS A 19 5.87 12.73 6.79
N PHE A 20 4.86 13.60 6.70
CA PHE A 20 4.80 14.64 5.67
C PHE A 20 5.71 15.84 5.97
N ALA A 21 6.11 16.04 7.22
CA ALA A 21 7.10 17.05 7.63
C ALA A 21 8.55 16.59 7.43
N CYS A 22 8.80 15.28 7.24
CA CYS A 22 10.14 14.73 7.04
C CYS A 22 10.70 15.03 5.63
N GLU A 23 11.94 15.50 5.54
CA GLU A 23 12.63 15.76 4.27
C GLU A 23 12.81 14.48 3.43
N HIS A 24 13.04 13.35 4.10
CA HIS A 24 13.26 12.05 3.48
C HIS A 24 11.96 11.28 3.17
N LYS A 25 10.78 11.90 3.37
CA LYS A 25 9.48 11.23 3.28
C LYS A 25 9.29 10.44 1.99
N THR A 26 9.68 11.03 0.86
CA THR A 26 9.46 10.42 -0.45
C THR A 26 10.27 9.14 -0.60
N LEU A 27 11.54 9.15 -0.18
CA LEU A 27 12.42 7.98 -0.26
C LEU A 27 11.98 6.90 0.74
N CYS A 28 11.67 7.30 1.97
CA CYS A 28 11.24 6.38 3.02
C CYS A 28 9.93 5.67 2.67
N LEU A 29 8.91 6.42 2.23
CA LEU A 29 7.60 5.87 1.86
C LEU A 29 7.70 5.00 0.60
N LYS A 30 8.50 5.39 -0.40
CA LYS A 30 8.77 4.54 -1.58
C LYS A 30 9.46 3.24 -1.18
N ALA A 31 10.45 3.29 -0.30
CA ALA A 31 11.12 2.09 0.21
C ALA A 31 10.14 1.18 0.96
N ALA A 32 9.27 1.75 1.80
CA ALA A 32 8.23 0.99 2.51
C ALA A 32 7.22 0.32 1.55
N LEU A 33 6.81 1.01 0.48
CA LEU A 33 5.91 0.47 -0.55
C LEU A 33 6.58 -0.57 -1.46
N SER A 34 7.91 -0.51 -1.59
CA SER A 34 8.66 -1.45 -2.40
C SER A 34 8.71 -2.87 -1.81
N GLY A 35 8.40 -3.05 -0.52
CA GLY A 35 8.38 -4.38 0.10
C GLY A 35 7.14 -5.21 -0.21
N ARG A 36 7.17 -6.49 0.17
CA ARG A 36 6.00 -7.39 0.09
C ARG A 36 4.80 -6.83 0.86
N LYS A 37 5.05 -6.38 2.08
CA LYS A 37 4.08 -5.68 2.96
C LYS A 37 3.51 -4.41 2.31
N GLY A 38 4.30 -3.70 1.49
CA GLY A 38 3.87 -2.54 0.72
C GLY A 38 2.89 -2.89 -0.41
N ILE A 39 3.13 -4.01 -1.11
CA ILE A 39 2.23 -4.54 -2.14
C ILE A 39 0.90 -5.00 -1.51
N GLU A 40 0.93 -5.62 -0.33
CA GLU A 40 -0.28 -6.00 0.42
C GLU A 40 -1.11 -4.75 0.80
N PHE A 41 -0.47 -3.67 1.24
CA PHE A 41 -1.15 -2.39 1.47
C PHE A 41 -1.76 -1.77 0.20
N GLU A 42 -1.05 -1.82 -0.92
CA GLU A 42 -1.61 -1.37 -2.20
C GLU A 42 -2.84 -2.19 -2.61
N ASN A 43 -2.86 -3.50 -2.34
CA ASN A 43 -4.04 -4.34 -2.56
C ASN A 43 -5.23 -3.90 -1.68
N GLU A 44 -5.01 -3.69 -0.37
CA GLU A 44 -6.04 -3.16 0.53
C GLU A 44 -6.59 -1.81 0.04
N ARG A 45 -5.73 -0.93 -0.50
CA ARG A 45 -6.18 0.35 -1.08
C ARG A 45 -7.04 0.18 -2.33
N VAL A 46 -6.71 -0.79 -3.19
CA VAL A 46 -7.50 -1.08 -4.39
C VAL A 46 -8.86 -1.65 -4.02
N ASP A 47 -8.94 -2.53 -3.03
CA ASP A 47 -10.22 -3.06 -2.54
C ASP A 47 -11.08 -1.95 -1.92
N ARG A 48 -10.52 -1.12 -1.02
CA ARG A 48 -11.22 0.04 -0.45
C ARG A 48 -11.74 1.00 -1.52
N ALA A 49 -10.94 1.28 -2.55
CA ALA A 49 -11.36 2.17 -3.63
C ALA A 49 -12.52 1.59 -4.45
N HIS A 50 -12.59 0.27 -4.61
CA HIS A 50 -13.70 -0.38 -5.29
C HIS A 50 -14.96 -0.43 -4.42
N GLU A 51 -14.83 -0.75 -3.13
CA GLU A 51 -15.93 -0.74 -2.15
C GLU A 51 -16.54 0.65 -2.00
N ALA A 52 -15.73 1.71 -2.04
CA ALA A 52 -16.18 3.10 -2.03
C ALA A 52 -16.76 3.57 -3.39
N GLY A 53 -16.79 2.73 -4.43
CA GLY A 53 -17.28 3.08 -5.76
C GLY A 53 -16.35 3.98 -6.59
N ASN A 54 -15.14 4.28 -6.09
CA ASN A 54 -14.17 5.13 -6.80
C ASN A 54 -13.54 4.46 -8.02
N ILE A 55 -13.57 3.12 -8.10
CA ILE A 55 -13.12 2.36 -9.27
C ILE A 55 -14.08 1.21 -9.60
N GLY A 56 -14.28 0.96 -10.89
CA GLY A 56 -15.08 -0.17 -11.36
C GLY A 56 -14.32 -1.51 -11.36
N PHE A 57 -15.04 -2.60 -11.64
CA PHE A 57 -14.53 -3.97 -11.63
C PHE A 57 -13.28 -4.18 -12.51
N LEU A 58 -13.28 -3.67 -13.74
CA LEU A 58 -12.16 -3.82 -14.67
C LEU A 58 -10.90 -3.13 -14.16
N ALA A 59 -11.04 -1.92 -13.61
CA ALA A 59 -9.94 -1.17 -13.02
C ALA A 59 -9.39 -1.88 -11.78
N ARG A 60 -10.26 -2.41 -10.92
CA ARG A 60 -9.86 -3.24 -9.78
C ARG A 60 -9.09 -4.48 -10.23
N TRP A 61 -9.63 -5.23 -11.19
CA TRP A 61 -9.02 -6.46 -11.69
C TRP A 61 -7.62 -6.18 -12.29
N SER A 62 -7.51 -5.18 -13.17
CA SER A 62 -6.23 -4.81 -13.81
C SER A 62 -5.17 -4.43 -12.78
N ARG A 63 -5.54 -3.61 -11.78
CA ARG A 63 -4.64 -3.23 -10.67
C ARG A 63 -4.25 -4.42 -9.80
N LYS A 64 -5.19 -5.30 -9.45
CA LYS A 64 -4.87 -6.52 -8.69
C LYS A 64 -3.93 -7.44 -9.46
N LYS A 65 -4.15 -7.60 -10.77
CA LYS A 65 -3.29 -8.43 -11.62
C LYS A 65 -1.85 -7.93 -11.64
N SER A 66 -1.64 -6.61 -11.77
CA SER A 66 -0.30 -6.02 -11.74
C SER A 66 0.38 -6.16 -10.38
N LEU A 67 -0.37 -6.03 -9.28
CA LEU A 67 0.11 -6.25 -7.92
C LEU A 67 0.49 -7.71 -7.66
N SER A 68 -0.31 -8.67 -8.13
CA SER A 68 0.01 -10.10 -8.02
C SER A 68 1.31 -10.44 -8.76
N ARG A 69 1.53 -9.88 -9.95
CA ARG A 69 2.80 -10.05 -10.68
C ARG A 69 4.00 -9.52 -9.89
N ARG A 70 3.86 -8.31 -9.32
CA ARG A 70 4.91 -7.72 -8.45
C ARG A 70 5.18 -8.57 -7.21
N LEU A 71 4.17 -9.27 -6.69
CA LEU A 71 4.31 -10.16 -5.53
C LEU A 71 5.08 -11.43 -5.89
N SER A 72 4.84 -12.01 -7.08
CA SER A 72 5.58 -13.19 -7.56
C SER A 72 7.04 -12.87 -7.88
N GLU A 73 7.36 -11.64 -8.27
CA GLU A 73 8.72 -11.21 -8.61
C GLU A 73 9.57 -10.87 -7.38
N LYS A 74 8.95 -10.71 -6.19
CA LYS A 74 9.69 -10.38 -4.97
C LYS A 74 9.93 -11.63 -4.12
N PRO A 75 11.20 -12.00 -3.85
CA PRO A 75 11.48 -13.05 -2.88
C PRO A 75 10.96 -12.63 -1.50
N SER A 76 10.55 -13.61 -0.68
CA SER A 76 9.99 -13.39 0.66
C SER A 76 10.97 -12.58 1.52
N GLN A 77 10.78 -11.26 1.59
CA GLN A 77 11.61 -10.39 2.42
C GLN A 77 11.16 -10.55 3.88
N ASN A 78 11.75 -11.53 4.58
CA ASN A 78 11.79 -11.56 6.03
C ASN A 78 12.77 -10.48 6.50
N LYS A 79 12.24 -9.37 7.01
CA LYS A 79 12.97 -8.46 7.90
C LYS A 79 12.00 -7.81 8.88
#